data_AF-C2BCP3-F1
#
_entry.id   AF-C2BCP3-F1
#
_cell.length_a   1.000
_cell.length_b   1.000
_cell.length_c   1.000
_cell.angle_alpha   90.00
_cell.angle_beta   90.00
_cell.angle_gamma   90.00
#
_symmetry.space_group_name_H-M   'P 1'
#
loop_
_entity.id
_entity.type
_entity.pdbx_description
1 polymer ?
#
loop_
_entity_poly.entity_id
_entity_poly.type
_entity_poly.pdbx_seq_one_letter_code
_entity_poly.pdbx_strand_id
1 'polypeptide(L)'
;MKKITSGILAVMMLLVSLVNIVAVSPVYAKTDDKVEWTEDDFMYSSEGNIIAFSDKGLEKKEKTNILVFPEGTKSINGNYSLSHSNDELRYKREFGRGKHWDKVIIPDSVKHLGYAAFYDASIDEVKLSNSLTYLGGLAFFNCGLREVTLPDTLVNIEHNAFERNNLQEITIPKSVKTIEQYAFSRNKLHTIKVLGNPNINSKGVFHNQEVEYRPKQNPFYENHFGFNGNQGFKSIPNGLRFENGEFVLIRM
;
A
#
# COMPACT_ATOMS: atom_id res chain seq x y z
N MET A 1 67.64 17.49 -22.52
CA MET A 1 67.03 16.15 -22.35
C MET A 1 65.80 16.12 -23.25
N LYS A 2 65.86 15.53 -24.45
CA LYS A 2 65.40 14.15 -24.78
C LYS A 2 64.02 13.87 -24.17
N LYS A 3 62.97 13.40 -24.87
CA LYS A 3 62.74 12.93 -26.24
C LYS A 3 61.25 12.46 -26.26
N ILE A 4 60.61 12.43 -27.44
CA ILE A 4 59.71 11.35 -27.94
C ILE A 4 58.31 11.25 -27.27
N THR A 5 57.21 11.64 -27.92
CA THR A 5 56.41 10.97 -29.00
C THR A 5 55.82 9.61 -28.65
N SER A 6 54.47 9.49 -28.68
CA SER A 6 53.70 8.46 -29.38
C SER A 6 52.22 8.87 -29.27
N GLY A 7 51.40 9.05 -30.32
CA GLY A 7 51.46 8.47 -31.65
C GLY A 7 50.53 7.25 -31.72
N ILE A 8 49.42 7.42 -32.47
CA ILE A 8 48.92 6.48 -33.48
C ILE A 8 47.90 5.38 -33.08
N LEU A 9 46.80 5.37 -33.86
CA LEU A 9 45.88 4.27 -34.25
C LEU A 9 45.03 3.62 -33.13
N ALA A 10 43.77 3.20 -33.34
CA ALA A 10 43.13 2.77 -34.58
C ALA A 10 41.59 2.96 -34.52
N VAL A 11 41.05 3.25 -35.70
CA VAL A 11 39.67 2.97 -36.09
C VAL A 11 39.40 1.48 -35.94
N MET A 12 38.33 1.08 -35.26
CA MET A 12 37.66 -0.18 -35.53
C MET A 12 36.15 -0.02 -35.37
N MET A 13 35.47 0.09 -36.52
CA MET A 13 34.12 -0.40 -36.66
C MET A 13 34.10 -1.88 -36.27
N LEU A 14 33.16 -2.29 -35.42
CA LEU A 14 32.59 -3.63 -35.53
C LEU A 14 31.11 -3.58 -35.16
N LEU A 15 30.26 -3.87 -36.15
CA LEU A 15 28.88 -4.30 -36.01
C LEU A 15 28.80 -5.53 -35.10
N VAL A 16 27.99 -5.52 -34.04
CA VAL A 16 27.23 -6.67 -33.49
C VAL A 16 26.22 -6.08 -32.50
N SER A 17 24.92 -6.32 -32.45
CA SER A 17 23.90 -6.93 -33.31
C SER A 17 22.59 -6.31 -32.82
N LEU A 18 21.62 -6.07 -33.71
CA LEU A 18 20.24 -5.87 -33.26
C LEU A 18 19.82 -7.16 -32.56
N VAL A 19 19.73 -7.15 -31.24
CA VAL A 19 18.90 -8.12 -30.55
C VAL A 19 17.47 -7.65 -30.81
N ASN A 20 16.86 -8.24 -31.84
CA ASN A 20 15.41 -8.35 -31.91
C ASN A 20 15.00 -9.19 -30.69
N ILE A 21 14.83 -8.53 -29.54
CA ILE A 21 14.02 -9.10 -28.47
C ILE A 21 12.61 -9.06 -29.04
N VAL A 22 12.18 -10.19 -29.60
CA VAL A 22 10.77 -10.52 -29.66
C VAL A 22 10.33 -10.55 -28.20
N ALA A 23 9.88 -9.40 -27.71
CA ALA A 23 9.18 -9.32 -26.46
C ALA A 23 7.92 -10.15 -26.68
N VAL A 24 7.97 -11.40 -26.24
CA VAL A 24 6.76 -12.17 -25.97
C VAL A 24 6.10 -11.44 -24.81
N SER A 25 5.31 -10.43 -25.16
CA SER A 25 4.49 -9.69 -24.21
C SER A 25 3.55 -10.73 -23.60
N PRO A 26 3.42 -10.81 -22.26
CA PRO A 26 2.41 -11.67 -21.68
C PRO A 26 1.06 -11.21 -22.25
N VAL A 27 0.33 -12.15 -22.82
CA VAL A 27 -1.02 -11.96 -23.34
C VAL A 27 -1.93 -11.71 -22.13
N TYR A 28 -1.97 -10.46 -21.69
CA TYR A 28 -3.11 -9.87 -21.01
C TYR A 28 -3.44 -8.62 -21.80
N ALA A 29 -4.61 -8.66 -22.43
CA ALA A 29 -5.04 -7.67 -23.39
C ALA A 29 -4.92 -6.26 -22.81
N LYS A 30 -4.14 -5.40 -23.47
CA LYS A 30 -4.40 -3.97 -23.45
C LYS A 30 -5.76 -3.74 -24.08
N THR A 31 -6.81 -3.68 -23.28
CA THR A 31 -8.04 -2.97 -23.65
C THR A 31 -8.04 -1.65 -22.89
N ASP A 32 -7.27 -0.69 -23.42
CA ASP A 32 -7.24 0.72 -23.01
C ASP A 32 -8.45 1.51 -23.59
N ASP A 33 -9.53 0.81 -23.93
CA ASP A 33 -10.82 1.43 -24.22
C ASP A 33 -11.45 1.80 -22.88
N LYS A 34 -11.22 3.05 -22.44
CA LYS A 34 -11.78 3.73 -21.26
C LYS A 34 -12.93 2.97 -20.58
N VAL A 35 -12.59 2.00 -19.73
CA VAL A 35 -13.57 1.32 -18.89
C VAL A 35 -13.99 2.31 -17.80
N GLU A 36 -15.11 2.98 -18.02
CA GLU A 36 -15.67 3.96 -17.08
C GLU A 36 -16.49 3.25 -16.01
N TRP A 37 -16.17 3.48 -14.74
CA TRP A 37 -16.94 2.98 -13.60
C TRP A 37 -18.03 4.00 -13.23
N THR A 38 -19.22 3.49 -12.98
CA THR A 38 -20.47 4.22 -12.71
C THR A 38 -21.09 3.68 -11.42
N GLU A 39 -22.06 4.40 -10.85
CA GLU A 39 -22.74 3.95 -9.63
C GLU A 39 -23.38 2.56 -9.80
N ASP A 40 -23.93 2.25 -10.98
CA ASP A 40 -24.56 0.96 -11.31
C ASP A 40 -23.60 -0.24 -11.27
N ASP A 41 -22.29 -0.02 -11.26
CA ASP A 41 -21.29 -1.09 -11.18
C ASP A 41 -21.07 -1.59 -9.75
N PHE A 42 -21.70 -0.96 -8.76
CA PHE A 42 -21.50 -1.25 -7.35
C PHE A 42 -22.82 -1.56 -6.65
N MET A 43 -22.74 -2.37 -5.60
CA MET A 43 -23.82 -2.58 -4.65
C MET A 43 -23.61 -1.69 -3.43
N TYR A 44 -24.71 -1.17 -2.89
CA TYR A 44 -24.71 -0.27 -1.74
C TYR A 44 -25.45 -0.88 -0.55
N SER A 45 -24.97 -0.61 0.67
CA SER A 45 -25.76 -0.83 1.88
C SER A 45 -26.91 0.18 1.97
N SER A 46 -27.84 -0.03 2.91
CA SER A 46 -28.92 0.93 3.22
C SER A 46 -28.43 2.32 3.64
N GLU A 47 -27.16 2.44 4.05
CA GLU A 47 -26.52 3.70 4.45
C GLU A 47 -25.82 4.41 3.28
N GLY A 48 -25.79 3.79 2.09
CA GLY A 48 -25.12 4.29 0.90
C GLY A 48 -23.61 3.99 0.86
N ASN A 49 -23.16 2.92 1.54
CA ASN A 49 -21.77 2.49 1.50
C ASN A 49 -21.59 1.44 0.40
N ILE A 50 -20.53 1.52 -0.40
CA ILE A 50 -20.23 0.48 -1.38
C ILE A 50 -19.81 -0.80 -0.63
N ILE A 51 -20.44 -1.92 -0.96
CA ILE A 51 -20.23 -3.21 -0.27
C ILE A 51 -19.72 -4.33 -1.17
N ALA A 52 -19.97 -4.24 -2.48
CA ALA A 52 -19.63 -5.26 -3.47
C ALA A 52 -19.72 -4.66 -4.89
N PHE A 53 -19.29 -5.41 -5.90
CA PHE A 53 -19.67 -5.13 -7.28
C PHE A 53 -21.12 -5.58 -7.53
N SER A 54 -21.82 -4.87 -8.42
CA SER A 54 -23.02 -5.44 -9.05
C SER A 54 -22.62 -6.49 -10.10
N ASP A 55 -23.57 -7.21 -10.68
CA ASP A 55 -23.27 -8.13 -11.80
C ASP A 55 -22.55 -7.41 -12.96
N LYS A 56 -22.95 -6.17 -13.26
CA LYS A 56 -22.30 -5.29 -14.24
C LYS A 56 -20.86 -4.96 -13.84
N GLY A 57 -20.62 -4.68 -12.56
CA GLY A 57 -19.28 -4.45 -12.02
C GLY A 57 -18.38 -5.69 -12.08
N LEU A 58 -18.94 -6.87 -11.83
CA LEU A 58 -18.22 -8.15 -11.95
C LEU A 58 -17.79 -8.41 -13.39
N GLU A 59 -18.67 -8.20 -14.38
CA GLU A 59 -18.30 -8.29 -15.80
C GLU A 59 -17.21 -7.29 -16.19
N LYS A 60 -17.24 -6.09 -15.59
CA LYS A 60 -16.28 -5.02 -15.87
C LYS A 60 -14.91 -5.30 -15.25
N LYS A 61 -14.88 -5.88 -14.05
CA LYS A 61 -13.67 -6.33 -13.35
C LYS A 61 -12.81 -7.28 -14.18
N GLU A 62 -13.41 -8.09 -15.04
CA GLU A 62 -12.70 -9.01 -15.94
C GLU A 62 -12.11 -8.32 -17.18
N LYS A 63 -12.47 -7.06 -17.45
CA LYS A 63 -12.05 -6.28 -18.64
C LYS A 63 -11.01 -5.21 -18.32
N THR A 64 -10.73 -4.95 -17.04
CA THR A 64 -9.79 -3.90 -16.63
C THR A 64 -9.08 -4.22 -15.31
N ASN A 65 -7.87 -3.68 -15.17
CA ASN A 65 -7.12 -3.63 -13.92
C ASN A 65 -7.09 -2.23 -13.31
N ILE A 66 -7.90 -1.28 -13.82
CA ILE A 66 -8.07 0.04 -13.22
C ILE A 66 -9.44 0.09 -12.56
N LEU A 67 -9.48 0.26 -11.24
CA LEU A 67 -10.70 0.40 -10.45
C LEU A 67 -10.88 1.85 -10.03
N VAL A 68 -12.03 2.43 -10.37
CA VAL A 68 -12.40 3.80 -9.98
C VAL A 68 -13.72 3.74 -9.23
N PHE A 69 -13.75 4.23 -8.00
CA PHE A 69 -15.01 4.36 -7.26
C PHE A 69 -15.71 5.68 -7.63
N PRO A 70 -17.05 5.71 -7.65
CA PRO A 70 -17.81 6.90 -8.05
C PRO A 70 -17.71 7.99 -6.99
N GLU A 71 -17.63 9.25 -7.44
CA GLU A 71 -17.79 10.42 -6.57
C GLU A 71 -19.11 10.37 -5.79
N GLY A 72 -19.14 10.97 -4.60
CA GLY A 72 -20.30 10.88 -3.69
C GLY A 72 -20.33 9.62 -2.81
N THR A 73 -19.46 8.63 -3.09
CA THR A 73 -19.27 7.46 -2.20
C THR A 73 -18.82 7.91 -0.81
N LYS A 74 -19.54 7.48 0.24
CA LYS A 74 -19.20 7.81 1.64
C LYS A 74 -18.15 6.87 2.25
N SER A 75 -18.32 5.57 2.02
CA SER A 75 -17.47 4.50 2.54
C SER A 75 -17.39 3.35 1.54
N ILE A 76 -16.26 2.64 1.55
CA ILE A 76 -16.05 1.43 0.76
C ILE A 76 -15.74 0.28 1.72
N ASN A 77 -16.60 -0.74 1.75
CA ASN A 77 -16.52 -1.89 2.63
C ASN A 77 -16.44 -3.17 1.78
N GLY A 78 -15.23 -3.61 1.42
CA GLY A 78 -15.04 -4.79 0.56
C GLY A 78 -15.25 -6.15 1.24
N ASN A 79 -15.79 -6.19 2.46
CA ASN A 79 -16.03 -7.43 3.19
C ASN A 79 -17.43 -7.38 3.85
N TYR A 80 -18.46 -7.42 3.03
CA TYR A 80 -19.84 -7.51 3.49
C TYR A 80 -20.32 -8.96 3.46
N SER A 81 -20.81 -9.45 4.61
CA SER A 81 -21.49 -10.74 4.69
C SER A 81 -22.96 -10.54 4.34
N LEU A 82 -23.37 -10.96 3.14
CA LEU A 82 -24.80 -11.10 2.82
C LEU A 82 -25.27 -12.43 3.40
N SER A 83 -25.67 -12.48 4.68
CA SER A 83 -26.48 -13.61 5.14
C SER A 83 -27.87 -13.49 4.52
N HIS A 84 -28.38 -14.57 3.93
CA HIS A 84 -29.78 -15.06 3.94
C HIS A 84 -30.02 -16.21 2.92
N SER A 85 -29.06 -17.09 2.66
CA SER A 85 -29.37 -18.46 2.17
C SER A 85 -28.17 -19.40 2.30
N ASN A 86 -28.45 -20.68 2.56
CA ASN A 86 -27.50 -21.74 2.85
C ASN A 86 -26.72 -22.26 1.62
N ASP A 87 -26.36 -21.39 0.67
CA ASP A 87 -25.45 -21.74 -0.43
C ASP A 87 -24.21 -20.85 -0.35
N GLU A 88 -23.06 -21.45 -0.02
CA GLU A 88 -21.71 -20.85 -0.01
C GLU A 88 -21.60 -19.36 0.39
N LEU A 89 -21.75 -19.08 1.69
CA LEU A 89 -21.39 -17.79 2.32
C LEU A 89 -19.87 -17.55 2.26
N ARG A 90 -19.34 -17.24 1.07
CA ARG A 90 -17.99 -16.71 0.93
C ARG A 90 -18.06 -15.23 1.28
N TYR A 91 -17.30 -14.81 2.28
CA TYR A 91 -16.82 -13.44 2.41
C TYR A 91 -16.23 -13.02 1.06
N LYS A 92 -17.03 -12.40 0.20
CA LYS A 92 -16.56 -12.04 -1.13
C LYS A 92 -15.74 -10.76 -0.95
N ARG A 93 -14.44 -10.94 -0.77
CA ARG A 93 -13.42 -9.89 -0.80
C ARG A 93 -13.24 -9.43 -2.24
N GLU A 94 -14.31 -8.89 -2.83
CA GLU A 94 -14.44 -8.77 -4.29
C GLU A 94 -13.46 -7.78 -4.90
N PHE A 95 -13.13 -6.71 -4.17
CA PHE A 95 -12.07 -5.77 -4.57
C PHE A 95 -10.67 -6.31 -4.26
N GLY A 96 -10.58 -7.38 -3.46
CA GLY A 96 -9.35 -7.94 -2.91
C GLY A 96 -8.96 -9.30 -3.53
N ARG A 97 -8.84 -10.30 -2.66
CA ARG A 97 -8.48 -11.72 -2.84
C ARG A 97 -8.16 -12.13 -4.28
N GLY A 98 -6.87 -12.12 -4.59
CA GLY A 98 -6.31 -12.66 -5.83
C GLY A 98 -6.51 -11.78 -7.06
N LYS A 99 -7.18 -10.62 -6.94
CA LYS A 99 -7.26 -9.65 -8.04
C LYS A 99 -5.99 -8.82 -8.11
N HIS A 100 -5.48 -8.63 -9.32
CA HIS A 100 -4.48 -7.61 -9.61
C HIS A 100 -5.14 -6.34 -10.13
N TRP A 101 -4.78 -5.20 -9.56
CA TRP A 101 -5.16 -3.87 -9.99
C TRP A 101 -3.88 -3.09 -10.33
N ASP A 102 -3.79 -2.60 -11.55
CA ASP A 102 -2.76 -1.63 -11.96
C ASP A 102 -2.96 -0.34 -11.17
N LYS A 103 -4.22 0.06 -10.96
CA LYS A 103 -4.58 1.29 -10.25
C LYS A 103 -5.91 1.19 -9.53
N VAL A 104 -5.96 1.68 -8.30
CA VAL A 104 -7.18 1.90 -7.53
C VAL A 104 -7.33 3.39 -7.22
N ILE A 105 -8.45 3.98 -7.60
CA ILE A 105 -8.77 5.40 -7.37
C ILE A 105 -9.95 5.50 -6.41
N ILE A 106 -9.66 5.98 -5.19
CA ILE A 106 -10.67 6.27 -4.17
C ILE A 106 -10.97 7.79 -4.23
N PRO A 107 -12.21 8.20 -4.54
CA PRO A 107 -12.56 9.60 -4.73
C PRO A 107 -12.59 10.37 -3.41
N ASP A 108 -12.42 11.70 -3.48
CA ASP A 108 -12.28 12.57 -2.31
C ASP A 108 -13.56 12.67 -1.47
N SER A 109 -14.70 12.14 -1.95
CA SER A 109 -15.92 11.98 -1.15
C SER A 109 -15.80 10.91 -0.07
N VAL A 110 -14.90 9.93 -0.23
CA VAL A 110 -14.78 8.78 0.68
C VAL A 110 -14.07 9.19 1.95
N LYS A 111 -14.73 8.98 3.09
CA LYS A 111 -14.16 9.28 4.42
C LYS A 111 -13.68 8.03 5.15
N HIS A 112 -14.23 6.87 4.79
CA HIS A 112 -13.98 5.61 5.49
C HIS A 112 -13.63 4.50 4.50
N LEU A 113 -12.52 3.83 4.74
CA LEU A 113 -12.21 2.56 4.09
C LEU A 113 -12.41 1.44 5.10
N GLY A 114 -13.32 0.53 4.80
CA GLY A 114 -13.78 -0.50 5.71
C GLY A 114 -12.80 -1.65 5.93
N TYR A 115 -13.16 -2.50 6.88
CA TYR A 115 -12.42 -3.72 7.20
C TYR A 115 -12.19 -4.59 5.96
N ALA A 116 -10.95 -4.98 5.73
CA ALA A 116 -10.52 -5.88 4.66
C ALA A 116 -10.94 -5.43 3.23
N ALA A 117 -11.11 -4.13 2.99
CA ALA A 117 -11.63 -3.59 1.73
C ALA A 117 -10.90 -4.12 0.48
N PHE A 118 -9.57 -4.17 0.51
CA PHE A 118 -8.72 -4.69 -0.57
C PHE A 118 -7.86 -5.87 -0.12
N TYR A 119 -8.28 -6.59 0.93
CA TYR A 119 -7.51 -7.69 1.48
C TYR A 119 -7.01 -8.63 0.37
N ASP A 120 -5.68 -8.83 0.30
CA ASP A 120 -5.02 -9.77 -0.59
C ASP A 120 -5.25 -9.50 -2.11
N ALA A 121 -5.44 -8.24 -2.50
CA ALA A 121 -5.32 -7.80 -3.90
C ALA A 121 -3.89 -7.35 -4.21
N SER A 122 -3.34 -7.67 -5.37
CA SER A 122 -2.08 -7.05 -5.82
C SER A 122 -2.38 -5.66 -6.39
N ILE A 123 -1.85 -4.59 -5.81
CA ILE A 123 -2.11 -3.21 -6.25
C ILE A 123 -0.79 -2.53 -6.59
N ASP A 124 -0.65 -2.04 -7.82
CA ASP A 124 0.55 -1.31 -8.24
C ASP A 124 0.49 0.17 -7.82
N GLU A 125 -0.65 0.84 -8.05
CA GLU A 125 -0.90 2.23 -7.63
C GLU A 125 -2.22 2.36 -6.87
N VAL A 126 -2.20 3.04 -5.72
CA VAL A 126 -3.43 3.42 -5.00
C VAL A 126 -3.45 4.93 -4.74
N LYS A 127 -4.51 5.59 -5.22
CA LYS A 127 -4.84 6.96 -4.83
C LYS A 127 -5.89 6.92 -3.74
N LEU A 128 -5.49 7.24 -2.51
CA LEU A 128 -6.41 7.43 -1.39
C LEU A 128 -7.19 8.75 -1.54
N SER A 129 -8.37 8.81 -0.94
CA SER A 129 -9.15 10.05 -0.80
C SER A 129 -8.40 11.07 0.06
N ASN A 130 -8.36 12.32 -0.38
CA ASN A 130 -7.83 13.44 0.42
C ASN A 130 -8.71 13.78 1.64
N SER A 131 -9.92 13.22 1.72
CA SER A 131 -10.84 13.37 2.86
C SER A 131 -10.91 12.13 3.73
N LEU A 132 -10.07 11.11 3.48
CA LEU A 132 -10.08 9.87 4.25
C LEU A 132 -9.73 10.15 5.71
N THR A 133 -10.61 9.80 6.63
CA THR A 133 -10.40 9.96 8.08
C THR A 133 -10.13 8.63 8.78
N TYR A 134 -10.56 7.51 8.18
CA TYR A 134 -10.49 6.19 8.80
C TYR A 134 -10.07 5.11 7.81
N LEU A 135 -9.09 4.30 8.21
CA LEU A 135 -8.62 3.15 7.45
C LEU A 135 -8.75 1.88 8.30
N GLY A 136 -9.67 1.01 7.89
CA GLY A 136 -10.12 -0.16 8.62
C GLY A 136 -9.11 -1.29 8.70
N GLY A 137 -9.34 -2.20 9.64
CA GLY A 137 -8.44 -3.32 9.90
C GLY A 137 -8.27 -4.17 8.65
N LEU A 138 -7.03 -4.58 8.37
CA LEU A 138 -6.66 -5.37 7.19
C LEU A 138 -7.02 -4.73 5.82
N ALA A 139 -7.35 -3.43 5.75
CA ALA A 139 -7.86 -2.80 4.52
C ALA A 139 -6.96 -3.03 3.30
N PHE A 140 -5.65 -2.99 3.48
CA PHE A 140 -4.63 -3.29 2.46
C PHE A 140 -3.68 -4.41 2.91
N PHE A 141 -4.20 -5.40 3.64
CA PHE A 141 -3.39 -6.56 4.04
C PHE A 141 -2.89 -7.32 2.81
N ASN A 142 -1.59 -7.59 2.74
CA ASN A 142 -0.94 -8.37 1.69
C ASN A 142 -1.22 -7.84 0.27
N CYS A 143 -1.13 -6.52 0.07
CA CYS A 143 -1.47 -5.91 -1.22
C CYS A 143 -0.30 -5.69 -2.19
N GLY A 144 0.93 -6.02 -1.77
CA GLY A 144 2.13 -5.80 -2.59
C GLY A 144 2.56 -4.33 -2.73
N LEU A 145 1.87 -3.39 -2.06
CA LEU A 145 2.10 -1.95 -2.18
C LEU A 145 3.56 -1.58 -1.91
N ARG A 146 4.16 -0.78 -2.79
CA ARG A 146 5.54 -0.27 -2.66
C ARG A 146 5.59 1.13 -2.05
N GLU A 147 4.56 1.91 -2.29
CA GLU A 147 4.36 3.26 -1.80
C GLU A 147 2.88 3.50 -1.50
N VAL A 148 2.62 4.41 -0.58
CA VAL A 148 1.28 4.96 -0.32
C VAL A 148 1.43 6.34 0.30
N THR A 149 0.68 7.31 -0.22
CA THR A 149 0.59 8.63 0.40
C THR A 149 -0.63 8.65 1.32
N LEU A 150 -0.40 8.82 2.63
CA LEU A 150 -1.47 8.97 3.60
C LEU A 150 -1.99 10.41 3.58
N PRO A 151 -3.31 10.64 3.53
CA PRO A 151 -3.87 11.99 3.46
C PRO A 151 -3.78 12.70 4.81
N ASP A 152 -3.62 14.02 4.78
CA ASP A 152 -3.51 14.88 5.97
C ASP A 152 -4.79 14.95 6.83
N THR A 153 -5.87 14.31 6.37
CA THR A 153 -7.13 14.14 7.12
C THR A 153 -7.19 12.84 7.91
N LEU A 154 -6.27 11.90 7.69
CA LEU A 154 -6.35 10.56 8.26
C LEU A 154 -6.19 10.61 9.79
N VAL A 155 -7.15 10.04 10.51
CA VAL A 155 -7.19 10.07 11.98
C VAL A 155 -6.84 8.70 12.57
N ASN A 156 -7.36 7.62 11.99
CA ASN A 156 -7.23 6.27 12.53
C ASN A 156 -6.67 5.30 11.48
N ILE A 157 -5.67 4.53 11.89
CA ILE A 157 -5.11 3.41 11.12
C ILE A 157 -5.28 2.15 11.97
N GLU A 158 -6.17 1.28 11.54
CA GLU A 158 -6.55 0.09 12.29
C GLU A 158 -5.56 -1.08 12.13
N HIS A 159 -5.82 -2.14 12.89
CA HIS A 159 -4.93 -3.29 13.02
C HIS A 159 -4.62 -3.92 11.65
N ASN A 160 -3.34 -4.21 11.42
CA ASN A 160 -2.85 -4.88 10.21
C ASN A 160 -3.22 -4.18 8.88
N ALA A 161 -3.62 -2.90 8.93
CA ALA A 161 -4.07 -2.09 7.79
C ALA A 161 -3.19 -2.23 6.54
N PHE A 162 -1.88 -2.16 6.70
CA PHE A 162 -0.87 -2.28 5.65
C PHE A 162 0.11 -3.42 5.94
N GLU A 163 -0.27 -4.45 6.70
CA GLU A 163 0.62 -5.57 6.98
C GLU A 163 0.94 -6.36 5.69
N ARG A 164 2.17 -6.89 5.58
CA ARG A 164 2.62 -7.77 4.47
C ARG A 164 2.67 -7.05 3.12
N ASN A 165 3.08 -5.79 3.09
CA ASN A 165 3.33 -5.06 1.84
C ASN A 165 4.84 -4.92 1.58
N ASN A 166 5.20 -4.12 0.58
CA ASN A 166 6.58 -3.82 0.21
C ASN A 166 6.93 -2.34 0.47
N LEU A 167 6.23 -1.66 1.40
CA LEU A 167 6.43 -0.24 1.67
C LEU A 167 7.86 0.01 2.13
N GLN A 168 8.54 0.96 1.50
CA GLN A 168 9.94 1.30 1.81
C GLN A 168 10.06 2.53 2.71
N GLU A 169 9.16 3.48 2.51
CA GLU A 169 9.07 4.69 3.31
C GLU A 169 7.61 4.96 3.65
N ILE A 170 7.37 5.61 4.80
CA ILE A 170 6.05 6.09 5.15
C ILE A 170 6.15 7.41 5.90
N THR A 171 5.28 8.36 5.56
CA THR A 171 5.04 9.56 6.36
C THR A 171 3.69 9.42 7.04
N ILE A 172 3.69 9.44 8.37
CA ILE A 172 2.50 9.47 9.22
C ILE A 172 2.07 10.94 9.39
N PRO A 173 0.91 11.36 8.85
CA PRO A 173 0.45 12.74 8.93
C PRO A 173 0.19 13.22 10.37
N LYS A 174 0.18 14.54 10.55
CA LYS A 174 -0.02 15.17 11.87
C LYS A 174 -1.40 14.87 12.46
N SER A 175 -2.38 14.64 11.60
CA SER A 175 -3.77 14.32 11.96
C SER A 175 -3.95 12.94 12.61
N VAL A 176 -3.01 12.02 12.39
CA VAL A 176 -3.16 10.64 12.87
C VAL A 176 -3.11 10.62 14.38
N LYS A 177 -4.18 10.11 14.99
CA LYS A 177 -4.36 10.00 16.44
C LYS A 177 -4.10 8.59 16.94
N THR A 178 -4.44 7.55 16.18
CA THR A 178 -4.22 6.15 16.59
C THR A 178 -3.62 5.33 15.45
N ILE A 179 -2.67 4.47 15.81
CA ILE A 179 -2.14 3.42 14.95
C ILE A 179 -2.18 2.10 15.72
N GLU A 180 -2.99 1.17 15.22
CA GLU A 180 -3.28 -0.09 15.87
C GLU A 180 -2.30 -1.21 15.49
N GLN A 181 -2.44 -2.34 16.17
CA GLN A 181 -1.44 -3.40 16.22
C GLN A 181 -1.05 -3.87 14.82
N TYR A 182 0.25 -4.04 14.59
CA TYR A 182 0.80 -4.55 13.34
C TYR A 182 0.42 -3.78 12.07
N ALA A 183 -0.11 -2.55 12.17
CA ALA A 183 -0.60 -1.78 11.03
C ALA A 183 0.39 -1.69 9.86
N PHE A 184 1.69 -1.61 10.14
CA PHE A 184 2.77 -1.56 9.15
C PHE A 184 3.78 -2.71 9.29
N SER A 185 3.41 -3.79 9.97
CA SER A 185 4.28 -4.95 10.16
C SER A 185 4.54 -5.67 8.84
N ARG A 186 5.68 -6.36 8.70
CA ARG A 186 6.04 -7.12 7.49
C ARG A 186 6.03 -6.26 6.22
N ASN A 187 6.67 -5.10 6.29
CA ASN A 187 6.96 -4.24 5.14
C ASN A 187 8.48 -4.26 4.84
N LYS A 188 8.97 -3.31 4.05
CA LYS A 188 10.40 -3.09 3.77
C LYS A 188 10.85 -1.71 4.27
N LEU A 189 10.21 -1.21 5.33
CA LEU A 189 10.37 0.17 5.78
C LEU A 189 11.79 0.42 6.28
N HIS A 190 12.48 1.37 5.65
CA HIS A 190 13.76 1.91 6.09
C HIS A 190 13.70 3.39 6.47
N THR A 191 12.56 4.05 6.24
CA THR A 191 12.30 5.45 6.63
C THR A 191 10.87 5.58 7.17
N ILE A 192 10.68 6.17 8.37
CA ILE A 192 9.37 6.40 8.97
C ILE A 192 9.31 7.83 9.52
N LYS A 193 8.70 8.74 8.78
CA LYS A 193 8.50 10.12 9.23
C LYS A 193 7.18 10.23 9.99
N VAL A 194 7.20 10.84 11.18
CA VAL A 194 5.97 11.06 11.97
C VAL A 194 5.81 12.55 12.20
N LEU A 195 4.76 13.14 11.64
CA LEU A 195 4.49 14.60 11.70
C LEU A 195 3.69 15.01 12.94
N GLY A 196 3.11 14.04 13.65
CA GLY A 196 2.25 14.24 14.82
C GLY A 196 2.72 13.45 16.04
N ASN A 197 1.80 13.24 16.99
CA ASN A 197 2.02 12.38 18.16
C ASN A 197 0.91 11.33 18.25
N PRO A 198 0.81 10.41 17.26
CA PRO A 198 -0.17 9.35 17.32
C PRO A 198 0.04 8.48 18.56
N ASN A 199 -1.07 8.01 19.11
CA ASN A 199 -1.08 6.90 20.03
C ASN A 199 -0.65 5.64 19.28
N ILE A 200 0.59 5.19 19.55
CA ILE A 200 1.15 3.91 19.10
C ILE A 200 1.28 2.99 20.31
N ASN A 201 0.17 2.73 21.00
CA ASN A 201 0.14 1.83 22.16
C ASN A 201 0.06 0.34 21.77
N SER A 202 0.04 0.04 20.48
CA SER A 202 -0.33 -1.27 19.97
C SER A 202 0.91 -2.10 19.59
N LYS A 203 0.84 -3.41 19.82
CA LYS A 203 1.97 -4.32 19.66
C LYS A 203 2.44 -4.35 18.19
N GLY A 204 3.73 -4.14 17.98
CA GLY A 204 4.42 -4.46 16.72
C GLY A 204 4.00 -3.65 15.50
N VAL A 205 3.57 -2.40 15.64
CA VAL A 205 3.15 -1.53 14.52
C VAL A 205 4.11 -1.58 13.33
N PHE A 206 5.42 -1.53 13.57
CA PHE A 206 6.46 -1.57 12.53
C PHE A 206 7.31 -2.86 12.60
N HIS A 207 6.79 -3.98 13.12
CA HIS A 207 7.55 -5.22 13.31
C HIS A 207 7.94 -5.93 11.99
N ASN A 208 8.98 -6.78 12.02
CA ASN A 208 9.36 -7.67 10.92
C ASN A 208 9.56 -6.99 9.55
N GLN A 209 10.24 -5.84 9.51
CA GLN A 209 10.61 -5.23 8.23
C GLN A 209 11.63 -6.12 7.51
N GLU A 210 11.30 -6.58 6.31
CA GLU A 210 12.18 -7.31 5.41
C GLU A 210 13.16 -6.32 4.77
N VAL A 211 14.13 -5.86 5.56
CA VAL A 211 15.23 -5.07 5.04
C VAL A 211 16.17 -6.04 4.32
N GLU A 212 16.37 -5.86 3.02
CA GLU A 212 17.34 -6.63 2.24
C GLU A 212 18.69 -6.61 2.97
N TYR A 213 19.20 -7.80 3.32
CA TYR A 213 20.42 -7.96 4.12
C TYR A 213 21.61 -7.34 3.39
N ARG A 214 21.95 -6.09 3.75
CA ARG A 214 23.23 -5.47 3.41
C ARG A 214 24.13 -5.60 4.63
N PRO A 215 25.21 -6.41 4.58
CA PRO A 215 26.09 -6.59 5.71
C PRO A 215 26.64 -5.20 6.11
N LYS A 216 26.35 -4.76 7.35
CA LYS A 216 26.54 -3.42 7.97
C LYS A 216 25.29 -2.51 8.11
N GLN A 217 24.05 -2.99 7.93
CA GLN A 217 22.85 -2.13 8.09
C GLN A 217 21.67 -2.82 8.80
N ASN A 218 21.91 -3.66 9.82
CA ASN A 218 20.83 -4.38 10.49
C ASN A 218 20.75 -4.10 12.01
N PRO A 219 19.83 -3.21 12.46
CA PRO A 219 19.53 -3.01 13.88
C PRO A 219 18.33 -3.81 14.42
N PHE A 220 17.63 -4.63 13.62
CA PHE A 220 16.36 -5.26 14.04
C PHE A 220 16.49 -6.74 14.28
N TYR A 221 17.32 -7.13 15.24
CA TYR A 221 17.14 -8.41 15.91
C TYR A 221 17.23 -8.21 17.43
N GLU A 222 16.19 -8.74 18.08
CA GLU A 222 16.00 -8.98 19.53
C GLU A 222 15.21 -7.95 20.38
N ASN A 223 14.05 -8.46 20.83
CA ASN A 223 13.43 -8.33 22.16
C ASN A 223 12.36 -7.24 22.45
N HIS A 224 11.11 -7.75 22.49
CA HIS A 224 9.98 -7.42 23.36
C HIS A 224 9.48 -5.96 23.48
N PHE A 225 8.36 -5.67 22.80
CA PHE A 225 7.52 -4.50 23.09
C PHE A 225 6.54 -4.80 24.23
N GLY A 226 6.76 -4.18 25.39
CA GLY A 226 5.87 -4.19 26.55
C GLY A 226 5.05 -2.90 26.65
N PHE A 227 3.76 -3.05 26.95
CA PHE A 227 2.78 -2.00 27.23
C PHE A 227 3.22 -1.04 28.36
N ASN A 228 2.87 0.25 28.23
CA ASN A 228 2.32 1.01 29.37
C ASN A 228 1.53 2.25 28.90
N GLY A 229 0.39 2.47 29.54
CA GLY A 229 -0.72 3.29 29.03
C GLY A 229 -0.49 4.80 28.88
N ASN A 230 -1.39 5.38 28.07
CA ASN A 230 -1.89 6.76 28.08
C ASN A 230 -0.89 7.93 27.99
N GLN A 231 0.27 7.76 27.37
CA GLN A 231 1.11 8.90 26.96
C GLN A 231 1.69 8.57 25.58
N GLY A 232 1.57 9.47 24.60
CA GLY A 232 2.23 9.34 23.29
C GLY A 232 3.73 9.05 23.44
N PHE A 233 4.38 8.55 22.38
CA PHE A 233 5.73 7.96 22.35
C PHE A 233 6.58 8.16 23.63
N LYS A 234 6.48 7.23 24.59
CA LYS A 234 7.35 7.22 25.78
C LYS A 234 8.73 6.61 25.52
N SER A 235 8.90 5.86 24.44
CA SER A 235 10.19 5.35 24.00
C SER A 235 10.23 5.29 22.47
N ILE A 236 11.37 5.69 21.93
CA ILE A 236 11.70 5.51 20.53
C ILE A 236 11.87 3.99 20.34
N PRO A 237 11.17 3.33 19.39
CA PRO A 237 11.41 1.92 19.10
C PRO A 237 12.91 1.70 18.85
N ASN A 238 13.49 0.65 19.42
CA ASN A 238 14.91 0.33 19.22
C ASN A 238 15.26 0.42 17.73
N GLY A 239 16.30 1.19 17.39
CA GLY A 239 16.70 1.40 16.00
C GLY A 239 16.07 2.63 15.31
N LEU A 240 15.30 3.47 16.00
CA LEU A 240 14.93 4.82 15.54
C LEU A 240 15.71 5.88 16.34
N ARG A 241 16.12 6.98 15.69
CA ARG A 241 16.67 8.21 16.30
C ARG A 241 15.81 9.39 15.87
N PHE A 242 15.65 10.39 16.73
CA PHE A 242 14.96 11.63 16.36
C PHE A 242 16.00 12.66 15.90
N GLU A 243 16.01 13.02 14.61
CA GLU A 243 16.92 13.99 14.01
C GLU A 243 16.13 14.98 13.15
N ASN A 244 16.43 16.29 13.28
CA ASN A 244 15.82 17.35 12.48
C ASN A 244 14.27 17.37 12.48
N GLY A 245 13.63 16.90 13.56
CA GLY A 245 12.17 16.83 13.67
C GLY A 245 11.55 15.53 13.12
N GLU A 246 12.36 14.53 12.77
CA GLU A 246 11.92 13.28 12.17
C GLU A 246 12.49 12.07 12.90
N PHE A 247 11.76 10.96 12.94
CA PHE A 247 12.32 9.68 13.38
C PHE A 247 13.00 8.99 12.18
N VAL A 248 14.29 8.74 12.29
CA VAL A 248 15.12 8.10 11.26
C VAL A 248 15.63 6.77 11.79
N LEU A 249 15.71 5.76 10.94
CA LEU A 249 16.30 4.49 11.32
C LEU A 249 17.81 4.61 11.54
N ILE A 250 18.30 4.17 12.70
CA ILE A 250 19.73 4.20 13.06
C ILE A 250 20.45 3.15 12.20
N ARG A 251 21.20 3.59 11.19
CA ARG A 251 22.26 2.75 10.61
C ARG A 251 23.49 2.86 11.53
N MET A 252 23.85 1.77 12.21
CA MET A 252 25.19 1.60 12.79
C MET A 252 26.04 0.77 11.84
#